data_AF-A0A644WT38-F1
#
_entry.id   AF-A0A644WT38-F1
#
_cell.length_a   1.000
_cell.length_b   1.000
_cell.length_c   1.000
_cell.angle_alpha   90.00
_cell.angle_beta   90.00
_cell.angle_gamma   90.00
#
_symmetry.space_group_name_H-M   'P 1'
#
loop_
_entity.id
_entity.type
_entity.pdbx_description
1 polymer ?
#
loop_
_entity_poly.entity_id
_entity_poly.type
_entity_poly.pdbx_seq_one_letter_code
_entity_poly.pdbx_strand_id
1 'polypeptide(L)'
;MCLLVGDNVNNGYDINQWRNEFFANIRNLGSSVCLLPVIGNHENNSPDYFAYFSLPQNGPAGYEEHTYYKDVSNTRIIGFDNYSIYANIFQLNWLSDVLTQTSADTSIDFVIFQEHYPYHSEMWLAGESDYARQVLDSLEQFNLQSGKPVVFLFGHTHGYSRGQMKDSKVLQINTATASGYIDTWGSTPQSDYPEFNKSFDEYGFTVIEITSGVNPQMLIKRISRGDAGNSADNILQDSILIRRVPANTDQPVCVFPVDYGVVHSECVNLRTEIYNPSSGDSTGAVEYQVAYDNAFSNLYFENWKHVENWYYDTDTQAGDSLNIQQLSNLPPGNCFYWRARYRTQNLDWSPWSDTEVFFTSASSAGNLIYNDGAEDSINGWTIETGILESLSAGECAGTTPYSGSYYFGIGGLCVESAYALAHQDIDVSMWSFDIDNGTSIASWGAWMSDYAGSDVPAIRLVFIDASMQKIDSTSWISTTNTQWTKYDQTDIIPANTRIIRFCMSGTRNSGTDNDSYIDGTYLYVVDGTINCNEYVVSVEEHEMSAVRVYPVPSDDIVNIEAGIKYSGGFLSVYSVSGKLLLQKNIVAVTETLDCRQFSAGLYFITLENENLPVLYGKFISE
;
A
#
# COMPACT_ATOMS: atom_id res chain seq x y z
N MET A 1 -28.06 5.60 -26.69
CA MET A 1 -27.28 4.43 -27.15
C MET A 1 -27.03 3.55 -25.93
N CYS A 2 -26.95 2.23 -26.10
CA CYS A 2 -26.66 1.28 -25.03
C CYS A 2 -25.51 0.37 -25.49
N LEU A 3 -24.50 0.24 -24.64
CA LEU A 3 -23.34 -0.63 -24.82
C LEU A 3 -23.58 -1.90 -24.01
N LEU A 4 -23.30 -3.07 -24.58
CA LEU A 4 -23.55 -4.36 -23.94
C LEU A 4 -22.25 -5.16 -23.95
N VAL A 5 -21.65 -5.37 -22.78
CA VAL A 5 -20.32 -5.98 -22.61
C VAL A 5 -20.33 -7.51 -22.67
N GLY A 6 -21.15 -8.10 -23.54
CA GLY A 6 -21.33 -9.56 -23.67
C GLY A 6 -22.32 -10.18 -22.68
N ASP A 7 -22.55 -11.49 -22.82
CA ASP A 7 -23.46 -12.32 -22.02
C ASP A 7 -24.90 -11.76 -21.93
N ASN A 8 -25.44 -11.41 -23.09
CA ASN A 8 -26.81 -10.96 -23.28
C ASN A 8 -27.83 -12.07 -22.99
N VAL A 9 -27.42 -13.33 -23.16
CA VAL A 9 -28.17 -14.56 -22.85
C VAL A 9 -27.25 -15.56 -22.17
N ASN A 10 -27.80 -16.56 -21.48
CA ASN A 10 -27.03 -17.61 -20.82
C ASN A 10 -26.57 -18.73 -21.79
N ASN A 11 -27.18 -18.85 -22.98
CA ASN A 11 -26.74 -19.75 -24.05
C ASN A 11 -27.19 -19.22 -25.41
N GLY A 12 -26.24 -18.77 -26.23
CA GLY A 12 -26.47 -18.18 -27.55
C GLY A 12 -27.12 -19.13 -28.57
N TYR A 13 -27.09 -20.44 -28.37
CA TYR A 13 -27.79 -21.41 -29.23
C TYR A 13 -29.25 -21.67 -28.81
N ASP A 14 -29.68 -21.14 -27.66
CA ASP A 14 -31.07 -21.27 -27.21
C ASP A 14 -31.89 -20.05 -27.66
N ILE A 15 -32.59 -20.21 -28.78
CA ILE A 15 -33.48 -19.18 -29.33
C ILE A 15 -34.55 -18.70 -28.34
N ASN A 16 -34.95 -19.52 -27.35
CA ASN A 16 -35.93 -19.06 -26.36
C ASN A 16 -35.34 -17.99 -25.43
N GLN A 17 -34.06 -18.06 -25.10
CA GLN A 17 -33.41 -17.04 -24.26
C GLN A 17 -33.30 -15.72 -25.03
N TRP A 18 -32.94 -15.74 -26.31
CA TRP A 18 -32.98 -14.55 -27.16
C TRP A 18 -34.38 -13.93 -27.23
N ARG A 19 -35.38 -14.73 -27.60
CA ARG A 19 -36.73 -14.24 -27.88
C ARG A 19 -37.50 -13.84 -26.62
N ASN A 20 -37.51 -14.71 -25.61
CA ASN A 20 -38.40 -14.61 -24.46
C ASN A 20 -37.75 -13.94 -23.25
N GLU A 21 -36.42 -13.92 -23.16
CA GLU A 21 -35.70 -13.32 -22.04
C GLU A 21 -35.06 -12.01 -22.48
N PHE A 22 -34.06 -12.04 -23.37
CA PHE A 22 -33.34 -10.82 -23.76
C PHE A 22 -34.23 -9.80 -24.48
N PHE A 23 -34.67 -10.10 -25.71
CA PHE A 23 -35.42 -9.13 -26.53
C PHE A 23 -36.77 -8.76 -25.92
N ALA A 24 -37.43 -9.67 -25.21
CA ALA A 24 -38.69 -9.38 -24.54
C ALA A 24 -38.52 -8.34 -23.42
N ASN A 25 -37.45 -8.46 -22.61
CA ASN A 25 -37.18 -7.55 -21.50
C ASN A 25 -36.65 -6.19 -21.99
N ILE A 26 -35.79 -6.18 -23.02
CA ILE A 26 -35.21 -4.92 -23.51
C ILE A 26 -36.11 -4.18 -24.53
N ARG A 27 -37.23 -4.76 -24.97
CA ARG A 27 -38.03 -4.24 -26.11
C ARG A 27 -38.33 -2.75 -26.05
N ASN A 28 -38.65 -2.22 -24.87
CA ASN A 28 -39.03 -0.81 -24.70
C ASN A 28 -37.82 0.11 -24.93
N LEU A 29 -36.63 -0.34 -24.53
CA LEU A 29 -35.36 0.37 -24.74
C LEU A 29 -34.82 0.11 -26.15
N GLY A 30 -34.59 -1.16 -26.50
CA GLY A 30 -33.96 -1.60 -27.74
C GLY A 30 -34.72 -1.27 -29.02
N SER A 31 -36.03 -0.98 -28.95
CA SER A 31 -36.79 -0.48 -30.11
C SER A 31 -36.53 1.00 -30.42
N SER A 32 -35.94 1.75 -29.49
CA SER A 32 -35.78 3.21 -29.58
C SER A 32 -34.33 3.66 -29.44
N VAL A 33 -33.42 2.79 -29.02
CA VAL A 33 -31.99 3.11 -28.86
C VAL A 33 -31.11 2.14 -29.65
N CYS A 34 -30.03 2.66 -30.23
CA CYS A 34 -28.97 1.84 -30.81
C CYS A 34 -28.33 0.98 -29.71
N LEU A 35 -28.30 -0.34 -29.92
CA LEU A 35 -27.56 -1.31 -29.14
C LEU A 35 -26.22 -1.57 -29.82
N LEU A 36 -25.13 -1.61 -29.06
CA LEU A 36 -23.79 -1.94 -29.54
C LEU A 36 -23.21 -3.02 -28.61
N PRO A 37 -23.52 -4.30 -28.85
CA PRO A 37 -22.94 -5.40 -28.08
C PRO A 37 -21.51 -5.71 -28.52
N VAL A 38 -20.77 -6.31 -27.60
CA VAL A 38 -19.67 -7.23 -27.88
C VAL A 38 -20.11 -8.63 -27.48
N ILE A 39 -19.37 -9.63 -27.94
CA ILE A 39 -19.68 -11.04 -27.68
C ILE A 39 -19.02 -11.49 -26.38
N GLY A 40 -19.77 -12.21 -25.54
CA GLY A 40 -19.28 -12.92 -24.37
C GLY A 40 -19.23 -14.43 -24.59
N ASN A 41 -18.80 -15.16 -23.57
CA ASN A 41 -18.69 -16.60 -23.69
C ASN A 41 -20.06 -17.29 -23.74
N HIS A 42 -21.11 -16.71 -23.17
CA HIS A 42 -22.43 -17.30 -23.22
C HIS A 42 -23.11 -17.15 -24.59
N GLU A 43 -22.75 -16.14 -25.40
CA GLU A 43 -23.15 -16.09 -26.82
C GLU A 43 -22.60 -17.27 -27.64
N ASN A 44 -21.48 -17.87 -27.20
CA ASN A 44 -20.88 -19.07 -27.79
C ASN A 44 -20.60 -19.00 -29.30
N ASN A 45 -20.29 -17.82 -29.85
CA ASN A 45 -20.15 -17.61 -31.29
C ASN A 45 -21.36 -18.14 -32.10
N SER A 46 -22.56 -18.09 -31.50
CA SER A 46 -23.77 -18.59 -32.13
C SER A 46 -24.15 -17.75 -33.36
N PRO A 47 -24.57 -18.37 -34.47
CA PRO A 47 -25.11 -17.66 -35.64
C PRO A 47 -26.30 -16.75 -35.29
N ASP A 48 -27.03 -17.03 -34.21
CA ASP A 48 -28.16 -16.23 -33.78
C ASP A 48 -27.74 -14.81 -33.36
N TYR A 49 -26.59 -14.66 -32.69
CA TYR A 49 -26.05 -13.33 -32.33
C TYR A 49 -25.88 -12.45 -33.57
N PHE A 50 -25.20 -12.98 -34.58
CA PHE A 50 -24.94 -12.31 -35.87
C PHE A 50 -26.19 -12.14 -36.74
N ALA A 51 -27.25 -12.93 -36.49
CA ALA A 51 -28.52 -12.75 -37.17
C ALA A 51 -29.35 -11.61 -36.57
N TYR A 52 -29.20 -11.33 -35.27
CA TYR A 52 -30.02 -10.35 -34.55
C TYR A 52 -29.37 -8.98 -34.43
N PHE A 53 -28.05 -8.90 -34.35
CA PHE A 53 -27.34 -7.64 -34.32
C PHE A 53 -26.83 -7.27 -35.72
N SER A 54 -26.73 -5.96 -35.97
CA SER A 54 -26.10 -5.43 -37.17
C SER A 54 -25.09 -4.38 -36.75
N LEU A 55 -23.81 -4.74 -36.82
CA LEU A 55 -22.70 -3.94 -36.30
C LEU A 55 -21.87 -3.34 -37.44
N PRO A 56 -21.07 -2.28 -37.19
CA PRO A 56 -20.21 -1.71 -38.21
C PRO A 56 -19.24 -2.76 -38.79
N GLN A 57 -19.10 -2.78 -40.11
CA GLN A 57 -18.26 -3.75 -40.85
C GLN A 57 -16.84 -3.22 -41.08
N ASN A 58 -16.27 -2.53 -40.10
CA ASN A 58 -14.94 -1.90 -40.18
C ASN A 58 -13.86 -2.62 -39.33
N GLY A 59 -14.19 -3.79 -38.81
CA GLY A 59 -13.24 -4.74 -38.22
C GLY A 59 -12.28 -5.34 -39.25
N PRO A 60 -11.32 -6.16 -38.80
CA PRO A 60 -10.44 -6.89 -39.70
C PRO A 60 -11.24 -7.89 -40.55
N ALA A 61 -10.75 -8.18 -41.76
CA ALA A 61 -11.42 -9.13 -42.66
C ALA A 61 -11.58 -10.51 -41.99
N GLY A 62 -12.78 -11.07 -42.00
CA GLY A 62 -13.12 -12.33 -41.32
C GLY A 62 -13.51 -12.18 -39.84
N TYR A 63 -13.61 -10.94 -39.34
CA TYR A 63 -14.04 -10.58 -37.98
C TYR A 63 -15.28 -9.68 -38.03
N GLU A 64 -16.06 -9.77 -39.11
CA GLU A 64 -17.27 -8.98 -39.28
C GLU A 64 -18.18 -9.17 -38.06
N GLU A 65 -18.56 -8.05 -37.42
CA GLU A 65 -19.43 -8.01 -36.24
C GLU A 65 -18.88 -8.63 -34.95
N HIS A 66 -17.70 -9.27 -35.00
CA HIS A 66 -16.90 -9.61 -33.82
C HIS A 66 -16.19 -8.37 -33.27
N THR A 67 -15.56 -7.60 -34.17
CA THR A 67 -14.75 -6.44 -33.82
C THR A 67 -15.15 -5.26 -34.68
N TYR A 68 -15.31 -4.08 -34.09
CA TYR A 68 -15.75 -2.89 -34.82
C TYR A 68 -15.38 -1.60 -34.09
N TYR A 69 -15.49 -0.48 -34.78
CA TYR A 69 -15.57 0.83 -34.12
C TYR A 69 -16.73 1.67 -34.66
N LYS A 70 -17.21 2.62 -33.87
CA LYS A 70 -18.23 3.58 -34.24
C LYS A 70 -17.95 4.93 -33.58
N ASP A 71 -17.98 5.98 -34.38
CA ASP A 71 -17.80 7.34 -33.87
C ASP A 71 -19.17 7.96 -33.55
N VAL A 72 -19.26 8.58 -32.38
CA VAL A 72 -20.45 9.31 -31.91
C VAL A 72 -19.99 10.65 -31.37
N SER A 73 -20.30 11.73 -32.09
CA SER A 73 -19.78 13.06 -31.80
C SER A 73 -18.24 13.02 -31.75
N ASN A 74 -17.61 13.48 -30.66
CA ASN A 74 -16.17 13.49 -30.44
C ASN A 74 -15.63 12.23 -29.73
N THR A 75 -16.34 11.10 -29.78
CA THR A 75 -15.95 9.86 -29.09
C THR A 75 -15.94 8.68 -30.05
N ARG A 76 -14.84 7.91 -30.04
CA ARG A 76 -14.74 6.63 -30.73
C ARG A 76 -15.09 5.50 -29.78
N ILE A 77 -16.07 4.70 -30.15
CA ILE A 77 -16.47 3.50 -29.42
C ILE A 77 -15.88 2.29 -30.15
N ILE A 78 -15.13 1.44 -29.47
CA ILE A 78 -14.51 0.22 -30.01
C ILE A 78 -15.13 -0.98 -29.32
N GLY A 79 -15.70 -1.90 -30.09
CA GLY A 79 -16.14 -3.21 -29.62
C GLY A 79 -15.14 -4.27 -30.03
N PHE A 80 -14.72 -5.10 -29.08
CA PHE A 80 -13.65 -6.07 -29.25
C PHE A 80 -14.08 -7.47 -28.78
N ASP A 81 -13.74 -8.49 -29.56
CA ASP A 81 -14.05 -9.89 -29.23
C ASP A 81 -12.81 -10.53 -28.61
N ASN A 82 -12.80 -10.61 -27.28
CA ASN A 82 -11.74 -11.28 -26.55
C ASN A 82 -12.09 -12.74 -26.17
N TYR A 83 -13.08 -13.35 -26.84
CA TYR A 83 -13.48 -14.74 -26.63
C TYR A 83 -12.80 -15.72 -27.61
N SER A 84 -12.30 -16.83 -27.06
CA SER A 84 -11.86 -18.01 -27.83
C SER A 84 -10.81 -17.70 -28.92
N ILE A 85 -11.06 -18.09 -30.17
CA ILE A 85 -10.13 -18.00 -31.29
C ILE A 85 -9.82 -16.57 -31.74
N TYR A 86 -10.60 -15.58 -31.32
CA TYR A 86 -10.47 -14.19 -31.73
C TYR A 86 -9.44 -13.43 -30.88
N ALA A 87 -9.14 -13.93 -29.67
CA ALA A 87 -8.10 -13.42 -28.79
C ALA A 87 -6.69 -13.73 -29.33
N ASN A 88 -6.28 -13.01 -30.39
CA ASN A 88 -5.04 -13.27 -31.11
C ASN A 88 -4.38 -11.99 -31.64
N ILE A 89 -3.19 -12.17 -32.22
CA ILE A 89 -2.34 -11.07 -32.71
C ILE A 89 -2.93 -10.32 -33.91
N PHE A 90 -3.77 -10.94 -34.74
CA PHE A 90 -4.39 -10.25 -35.88
C PHE A 90 -5.35 -9.16 -35.41
N GLN A 91 -6.13 -9.44 -34.36
CA GLN A 91 -7.03 -8.45 -33.76
C GLN A 91 -6.25 -7.33 -33.06
N LEU A 92 -5.15 -7.66 -32.36
CA LEU A 92 -4.26 -6.67 -31.74
C LEU A 92 -3.59 -5.76 -32.78
N ASN A 93 -3.16 -6.30 -33.92
CA ASN A 93 -2.60 -5.49 -35.01
C ASN A 93 -3.64 -4.52 -35.58
N TRP A 94 -4.88 -4.98 -35.78
CA TRP A 94 -5.98 -4.11 -36.19
C TRP A 94 -6.26 -3.02 -35.14
N LEU A 95 -6.25 -3.37 -33.86
CA LEU A 95 -6.43 -2.40 -32.77
C LEU A 95 -5.33 -1.32 -32.81
N SER A 96 -4.08 -1.72 -32.97
CA SER A 96 -2.94 -0.81 -33.12
C SER A 96 -3.14 0.17 -34.29
N ASP A 97 -3.61 -0.32 -35.45
CA ASP A 97 -3.89 0.52 -36.62
C ASP A 97 -5.04 1.51 -36.35
N VAL A 98 -6.11 1.05 -35.70
CA VAL A 98 -7.25 1.91 -35.32
C VAL A 98 -6.82 2.97 -34.31
N LEU A 99 -6.05 2.61 -33.28
CA LEU A 99 -5.57 3.56 -32.28
C LEU A 99 -4.59 4.57 -32.88
N THR A 100 -3.74 4.16 -33.82
CA THR A 100 -2.86 5.07 -34.57
C THR A 100 -3.67 6.09 -35.36
N GLN A 101 -4.70 5.65 -36.10
CA GLN A 101 -5.61 6.54 -36.82
C GLN A 101 -6.38 7.45 -35.87
N THR A 102 -6.85 6.89 -34.75
CA THR A 102 -7.58 7.63 -33.71
C THR A 102 -6.71 8.72 -33.10
N SER A 103 -5.42 8.45 -32.87
CA SER A 103 -4.47 9.41 -32.33
C SER A 103 -4.34 10.64 -33.24
N ALA A 104 -4.26 10.42 -34.55
CA ALA A 104 -4.17 11.48 -35.56
C ALA A 104 -5.49 12.26 -35.80
N ASP A 105 -6.64 11.69 -35.44
CA ASP A 105 -7.95 12.30 -35.72
C ASP A 105 -8.29 13.40 -34.70
N THR A 106 -8.16 14.66 -35.09
CA THR A 106 -8.46 15.80 -34.20
C THR A 106 -9.95 15.98 -33.84
N SER A 107 -10.87 15.25 -34.47
CA SER A 107 -12.30 15.30 -34.14
C SER A 107 -12.68 14.39 -32.97
N ILE A 108 -11.80 13.46 -32.57
CA ILE A 108 -12.02 12.52 -31.48
C ILE A 108 -11.25 12.97 -30.23
N ASP A 109 -11.96 13.17 -29.13
CA ASP A 109 -11.40 13.51 -27.82
C ASP A 109 -11.27 12.29 -26.91
N PHE A 110 -12.19 11.33 -27.02
CA PHE A 110 -12.29 10.17 -26.12
C PHE A 110 -12.39 8.85 -26.87
N VAL A 111 -11.93 7.79 -26.20
CA VAL A 111 -12.21 6.41 -26.62
C VAL A 111 -13.03 5.73 -25.53
N ILE A 112 -14.11 5.06 -25.91
CA ILE A 112 -14.76 4.03 -25.09
C ILE A 112 -14.41 2.70 -25.71
N PHE A 113 -13.74 1.84 -24.97
CA PHE A 113 -13.40 0.50 -25.39
C PHE A 113 -14.27 -0.47 -24.60
N GLN A 114 -14.87 -1.46 -25.25
CA GLN A 114 -15.62 -2.52 -24.56
C GLN A 114 -15.18 -3.90 -25.04
N GLU A 115 -15.01 -4.81 -24.08
CA GLU A 115 -14.81 -6.23 -24.30
C GLU A 115 -15.46 -7.04 -23.17
N HIS A 116 -15.45 -8.36 -23.24
CA HIS A 116 -16.16 -9.19 -22.27
C HIS A 116 -15.30 -9.55 -21.06
N TYR A 117 -14.16 -10.21 -21.28
CA TYR A 117 -13.26 -10.64 -20.20
C TYR A 117 -12.43 -9.49 -19.61
N PRO A 118 -12.24 -9.43 -18.28
CA PRO A 118 -11.28 -8.53 -17.63
C PRO A 118 -9.83 -9.01 -17.75
N TYR A 119 -8.88 -8.09 -17.52
CA TYR A 119 -7.53 -8.49 -17.10
C TYR A 119 -7.54 -8.92 -15.63
N HIS A 120 -7.89 -8.00 -14.73
CA HIS A 120 -8.08 -8.27 -13.31
C HIS A 120 -9.52 -8.03 -12.89
N SER A 121 -10.01 -8.82 -11.95
CA SER A 121 -11.32 -8.65 -11.31
C SER A 121 -11.27 -9.02 -9.84
N GLU A 122 -11.66 -8.07 -8.98
CA GLU A 122 -11.69 -8.29 -7.53
C GLU A 122 -12.78 -9.28 -7.09
N MET A 123 -13.76 -9.57 -7.95
CA MET A 123 -14.93 -10.39 -7.61
C MET A 123 -14.75 -11.87 -7.93
N TRP A 124 -14.04 -12.20 -9.01
CA TRP A 124 -13.87 -13.59 -9.44
C TRP A 124 -12.58 -13.77 -10.25
N LEU A 125 -11.51 -14.17 -9.57
CA LEU A 125 -10.16 -14.29 -10.15
C LEU A 125 -10.08 -15.29 -11.31
N ALA A 126 -10.92 -16.33 -11.32
CA ALA A 126 -10.89 -17.31 -12.41
C ALA A 126 -11.49 -16.77 -13.73
N GLY A 127 -12.17 -15.61 -13.69
CA GLY A 127 -12.68 -14.92 -14.87
C GLY A 127 -11.66 -14.01 -15.55
N GLU A 128 -10.43 -13.92 -15.03
CA GLU A 128 -9.36 -13.06 -15.53
C GLU A 128 -8.72 -13.59 -16.84
N SER A 129 -8.15 -12.67 -17.63
CA SER A 129 -7.55 -12.97 -18.93
C SER A 129 -6.28 -12.16 -19.21
N ASP A 130 -5.16 -12.84 -19.42
CA ASP A 130 -3.89 -12.24 -19.86
C ASP A 130 -3.97 -11.59 -21.26
N TYR A 131 -4.98 -11.94 -22.06
CA TYR A 131 -5.18 -11.27 -23.35
C TYR A 131 -5.71 -9.84 -23.15
N ALA A 132 -6.60 -9.63 -22.16
CA ALA A 132 -7.08 -8.31 -21.80
C ALA A 132 -5.94 -7.40 -21.30
N ARG A 133 -4.89 -7.97 -20.69
CA ARG A 133 -3.66 -7.22 -20.36
C ARG A 133 -3.02 -6.59 -21.60
N GLN A 134 -2.87 -7.35 -22.68
CA GLN A 134 -2.26 -6.87 -23.93
C GLN A 134 -3.10 -5.77 -24.59
N VAL A 135 -4.42 -5.85 -24.45
CA VAL A 135 -5.35 -4.79 -24.87
C VAL A 135 -5.16 -3.54 -24.02
N LEU A 136 -5.17 -3.65 -22.70
CA LEU A 136 -4.91 -2.53 -21.79
C LEU A 136 -3.56 -1.87 -22.05
N ASP A 137 -2.50 -2.64 -22.27
CA ASP A 137 -1.18 -2.11 -22.64
C ASP A 137 -1.25 -1.29 -23.93
N SER A 138 -2.02 -1.75 -24.94
CA SER A 138 -2.23 -1.01 -26.20
C SER A 138 -2.99 0.30 -25.98
N LEU A 139 -4.01 0.28 -25.12
CA LEU A 139 -4.81 1.47 -24.76
C LEU A 139 -4.02 2.47 -23.92
N GLU A 140 -3.18 1.99 -23.01
CA GLU A 140 -2.25 2.80 -22.23
C GLU A 140 -1.22 3.48 -23.14
N GLN A 141 -0.58 2.74 -24.05
CA GLN A 141 0.35 3.33 -25.02
C GLN A 141 -0.34 4.37 -25.91
N PHE A 142 -1.57 4.10 -26.36
CA PHE A 142 -2.37 5.08 -27.09
C PHE A 142 -2.63 6.34 -26.26
N ASN A 143 -2.99 6.20 -24.98
CA ASN A 143 -3.22 7.33 -24.10
C ASN A 143 -1.93 8.12 -23.87
N LEU A 144 -0.79 7.48 -23.60
CA LEU A 144 0.49 8.15 -23.39
C LEU A 144 0.95 8.92 -24.63
N GLN A 145 0.69 8.39 -25.84
CA GLN A 145 1.09 9.03 -27.10
C GLN A 145 0.16 10.17 -27.52
N SER A 146 -1.15 10.01 -27.34
CA SER A 146 -2.16 10.96 -27.83
C SER A 146 -2.68 11.91 -26.75
N GLY A 147 -2.59 11.52 -25.48
CA GLY A 147 -3.26 12.10 -24.32
C GLY A 147 -4.77 11.86 -24.28
N LYS A 148 -5.37 11.14 -25.24
CA LYS A 148 -6.82 10.96 -25.34
C LYS A 148 -7.28 9.96 -24.28
N PRO A 149 -8.17 10.33 -23.34
CA PRO A 149 -8.60 9.42 -22.30
C PRO A 149 -9.39 8.24 -22.86
N VAL A 150 -9.27 7.10 -22.17
CA VAL A 150 -9.95 5.85 -22.52
C VAL A 150 -10.82 5.41 -21.34
N VAL A 151 -12.05 5.00 -21.62
CA VAL A 151 -12.88 4.22 -20.69
C VAL A 151 -12.96 2.80 -21.21
N PHE A 152 -12.31 1.88 -20.51
CA PHE A 152 -12.31 0.44 -20.76
C PHE A 152 -13.44 -0.21 -19.96
N LEU A 153 -14.46 -0.68 -20.65
CA LEU A 153 -15.62 -1.37 -20.09
C LEU A 153 -15.45 -2.87 -20.27
N PHE A 154 -15.68 -3.62 -19.20
CA PHE A 154 -15.65 -5.07 -19.23
C PHE A 154 -16.81 -5.68 -18.42
N GLY A 155 -16.98 -6.99 -18.55
CA GLY A 155 -18.00 -7.75 -17.86
C GLY A 155 -17.47 -9.08 -17.32
N HIS A 156 -18.18 -10.17 -17.64
CA HIS A 156 -17.89 -11.56 -17.27
C HIS A 156 -17.96 -11.89 -15.77
N THR A 157 -17.21 -11.16 -14.95
CA THR A 157 -17.25 -11.24 -13.49
C THR A 157 -18.39 -10.37 -12.98
N HIS A 158 -19.41 -10.97 -12.36
CA HIS A 158 -20.69 -10.33 -12.08
C HIS A 158 -20.64 -9.44 -10.84
N GLY A 159 -20.03 -8.26 -10.99
CA GLY A 159 -19.98 -7.23 -9.97
C GLY A 159 -19.63 -5.88 -10.59
N TYR A 160 -19.64 -4.83 -9.77
CA TYR A 160 -19.14 -3.53 -10.17
C TYR A 160 -17.74 -3.37 -9.62
N SER A 161 -16.84 -2.86 -10.46
CA SER A 161 -15.49 -2.48 -10.07
C SER A 161 -15.08 -1.26 -10.86
N ARG A 162 -14.46 -0.26 -10.23
CA ARG A 162 -13.82 0.89 -10.91
C ARG A 162 -12.37 0.97 -10.50
N GLY A 163 -11.49 0.96 -11.49
CA GLY A 163 -10.05 1.11 -11.34
C GLY A 163 -9.43 1.93 -12.45
N GLN A 164 -8.11 2.01 -12.49
CA GLN A 164 -7.39 2.85 -13.45
C GLN A 164 -5.96 2.36 -13.69
N MET A 165 -5.43 2.58 -14.88
CA MET A 165 -4.00 2.37 -15.12
C MET A 165 -3.19 3.45 -14.39
N LYS A 166 -2.05 3.08 -13.79
CA LYS A 166 -1.23 3.95 -12.96
C LYS A 166 -0.73 5.19 -13.70
N ASP A 167 -0.15 5.03 -14.89
CA ASP A 167 0.54 6.13 -15.59
C ASP A 167 -0.28 6.78 -16.71
N SER A 168 -1.47 6.27 -17.01
CA SER A 168 -2.30 6.71 -18.13
C SER A 168 -3.75 6.96 -17.74
N LYS A 169 -4.45 7.82 -18.48
CA LYS A 169 -5.90 8.07 -18.31
C LYS A 169 -6.75 6.96 -18.95
N VAL A 170 -6.48 5.72 -18.57
CA VAL A 170 -7.28 4.55 -18.92
C VAL A 170 -8.07 4.14 -17.67
N LEU A 171 -9.35 4.51 -17.67
CA LEU A 171 -10.31 4.15 -16.63
C LEU A 171 -10.86 2.76 -16.91
N GLN A 172 -10.84 1.87 -15.93
CA GLN A 172 -11.35 0.51 -16.03
C GLN A 172 -12.67 0.40 -15.27
N ILE A 173 -13.71 -0.14 -15.89
CA ILE A 173 -15.02 -0.30 -15.25
C ILE A 173 -15.62 -1.66 -15.58
N ASN A 174 -15.80 -2.47 -14.54
CA ASN A 174 -16.67 -3.64 -14.62
C ASN A 174 -18.13 -3.17 -14.57
N THR A 175 -18.92 -3.53 -15.57
CA THR A 175 -20.34 -3.18 -15.64
C THR A 175 -21.25 -4.40 -15.76
N ALA A 176 -20.78 -5.61 -15.43
CA ALA A 176 -21.57 -6.84 -15.40
C ALA A 176 -22.49 -6.94 -14.18
N THR A 177 -23.30 -5.90 -13.96
CA THR A 177 -24.24 -5.80 -12.81
C THR A 177 -25.69 -5.67 -13.24
N ALA A 178 -25.98 -5.68 -14.53
CA ALA A 178 -27.35 -5.45 -15.04
C ALA A 178 -28.26 -6.68 -14.91
N SER A 179 -27.68 -7.88 -14.88
CA SER A 179 -28.37 -9.18 -14.82
C SER A 179 -27.38 -10.25 -14.37
N GLY A 180 -27.81 -11.51 -14.33
CA GLY A 180 -26.98 -12.64 -13.89
C GLY A 180 -26.99 -12.81 -12.37
N TYR A 181 -26.39 -13.90 -11.91
CA TYR A 181 -26.16 -14.10 -10.47
C TYR A 181 -24.91 -13.31 -10.08
N ILE A 182 -25.03 -12.37 -9.16
CA ILE A 182 -23.91 -11.53 -8.71
C ILE A 182 -22.86 -12.38 -7.97
N ASP A 183 -21.59 -12.10 -8.24
CA ASP A 183 -20.45 -12.69 -7.54
C ASP A 183 -20.32 -12.02 -6.17
N THR A 184 -20.89 -12.67 -5.14
CA THR A 184 -20.95 -12.12 -3.78
C THR A 184 -19.62 -12.26 -3.03
N TRP A 185 -19.34 -11.32 -2.13
CA TRP A 185 -18.15 -11.36 -1.27
C TRP A 185 -18.00 -12.71 -0.53
N GLY A 186 -16.80 -13.29 -0.61
CA GLY A 186 -16.44 -14.56 0.04
C GLY A 186 -16.97 -15.83 -0.63
N SER A 187 -17.66 -15.73 -1.77
CA SER A 187 -18.19 -16.91 -2.49
C SER A 187 -17.17 -17.60 -3.40
N THR A 188 -16.11 -16.88 -3.76
CA THR A 188 -15.02 -17.30 -4.65
C THR A 188 -13.69 -16.73 -4.11
N PRO A 189 -12.53 -17.21 -4.62
CA PRO A 189 -11.27 -16.49 -4.44
C PRO A 189 -11.39 -15.07 -4.99
N GLN A 190 -10.94 -14.09 -4.21
CA GLN A 190 -11.04 -12.65 -4.46
C GLN A 190 -9.73 -11.98 -4.03
N SER A 191 -9.38 -10.87 -4.67
CA SER A 191 -8.15 -10.12 -4.40
C SER A 191 -8.43 -8.62 -4.46
N ASP A 192 -7.79 -7.86 -3.56
CA ASP A 192 -7.77 -6.39 -3.56
C ASP A 192 -6.58 -5.95 -4.43
N TYR A 193 -6.87 -5.35 -5.58
CA TYR A 193 -5.88 -5.00 -6.59
C TYR A 193 -5.55 -3.51 -6.52
N PRO A 194 -4.27 -3.11 -6.55
CA PRO A 194 -3.87 -1.72 -6.32
C PRO A 194 -4.42 -0.74 -7.36
N GLU A 195 -4.79 -1.20 -8.56
CA GLU A 195 -5.40 -0.36 -9.59
C GLU A 195 -6.90 -0.09 -9.38
N PHE A 196 -7.60 -0.86 -8.53
CA PHE A 196 -9.02 -0.69 -8.26
C PHE A 196 -9.25 0.20 -7.02
N ASN A 197 -10.29 1.03 -7.11
CA ASN A 197 -10.68 1.96 -6.06
C ASN A 197 -11.98 1.57 -5.39
N LYS A 198 -12.86 0.88 -6.12
CA LYS A 198 -14.18 0.52 -5.65
C LYS A 198 -14.62 -0.77 -6.28
N SER A 199 -15.13 -1.66 -5.45
CA SER A 199 -15.82 -2.87 -5.85
C SER A 199 -17.08 -3.08 -5.01
N PHE A 200 -18.18 -3.47 -5.66
CA PHE A 200 -19.47 -3.73 -5.02
C PHE A 200 -20.17 -4.93 -5.67
N ASP A 201 -20.66 -5.87 -4.86
CA ASP A 201 -21.43 -7.04 -5.27
C ASP A 201 -22.93 -6.72 -5.33
N GLU A 202 -23.27 -5.69 -6.10
CA GLU A 202 -24.64 -5.18 -6.24
C GLU A 202 -25.09 -5.10 -7.70
N TYR A 203 -26.39 -5.27 -7.94
CA TYR A 203 -27.01 -4.98 -9.23
C TYR A 203 -26.99 -3.49 -9.55
N GLY A 204 -26.95 -3.16 -10.85
CA GLY A 204 -26.95 -1.78 -11.31
C GLY A 204 -26.54 -1.62 -12.77
N PHE A 205 -26.21 -0.40 -13.15
CA PHE A 205 -25.75 -0.06 -14.49
C PHE A 205 -24.91 1.22 -14.50
N THR A 206 -24.12 1.38 -15.56
CA THR A 206 -23.26 2.55 -15.77
C THR A 206 -23.89 3.52 -16.77
N VAL A 207 -23.88 4.81 -16.46
CA VAL A 207 -24.31 5.90 -17.34
C VAL A 207 -23.10 6.76 -17.70
N ILE A 208 -22.89 7.01 -18.99
CA ILE A 208 -21.82 7.86 -19.50
C ILE A 208 -22.43 9.08 -20.18
N GLU A 209 -22.13 10.27 -19.67
CA GLU A 209 -22.54 11.56 -20.22
C GLU A 209 -21.32 12.24 -20.86
N ILE A 210 -21.42 12.57 -22.15
CA ILE A 210 -20.31 13.13 -22.93
C ILE A 210 -20.67 14.56 -23.32
N THR A 211 -19.80 15.49 -22.97
CA THR A 211 -19.86 16.88 -23.42
C THR A 211 -18.76 17.13 -24.44
N SER A 212 -19.14 17.54 -25.65
CA SER A 212 -18.22 17.95 -26.72
C SER A 212 -18.00 19.45 -26.72
N GLY A 213 -16.92 19.93 -27.34
CA GLY A 213 -16.66 21.35 -27.55
C GLY A 213 -15.26 21.75 -27.10
N VAL A 214 -15.10 23.00 -26.65
CA VAL A 214 -13.78 23.55 -26.28
C VAL A 214 -13.19 22.87 -25.03
N ASN A 215 -14.04 22.45 -24.10
CA ASN A 215 -13.67 21.75 -22.87
C ASN A 215 -14.40 20.41 -22.84
N PRO A 216 -13.98 19.41 -23.63
CA PRO A 216 -14.70 18.16 -23.71
C PRO A 216 -14.52 17.34 -22.42
N GLN A 217 -15.60 16.73 -21.95
CA GLN A 217 -15.66 16.01 -20.68
C GLN A 217 -16.51 14.74 -20.81
N MET A 218 -16.18 13.72 -20.02
CA MET A 218 -16.94 12.49 -19.88
C MET A 218 -17.23 12.26 -18.39
N LEU A 219 -18.50 12.30 -18.00
CA LEU A 219 -18.96 12.00 -16.66
C LEU A 219 -19.54 10.59 -16.64
N ILE A 220 -18.94 9.72 -15.84
CA ILE A 220 -19.37 8.35 -15.66
C ILE A 220 -20.04 8.22 -14.29
N LYS A 221 -21.19 7.55 -14.24
CA LYS A 221 -21.99 7.35 -13.03
C LYS A 221 -22.37 5.88 -12.90
N ARG A 222 -22.16 5.29 -11.73
CA ARG A 222 -22.69 3.99 -11.35
C ARG A 222 -24.00 4.16 -10.60
N ILE A 223 -25.06 3.58 -11.15
CA ILE A 223 -26.41 3.59 -10.57
C ILE A 223 -26.70 2.21 -9.98
N SER A 224 -26.88 2.14 -8.66
CA SER A 224 -27.19 0.90 -7.93
C SER A 224 -28.68 0.61 -7.85
N ARG A 225 -28.98 -0.68 -7.96
CA ARG A 225 -30.27 -1.31 -7.69
C ARG A 225 -30.22 -2.19 -6.43
N GLY A 226 -29.09 -2.20 -5.73
CA GLY A 226 -28.84 -3.00 -4.54
C GLY A 226 -28.62 -4.48 -4.86
N ASP A 227 -28.74 -5.33 -3.87
CA ASP A 227 -28.45 -6.77 -3.95
C ASP A 227 -29.72 -7.63 -3.77
N ALA A 228 -29.54 -8.95 -3.60
CA ALA A 228 -30.66 -9.88 -3.39
C ALA A 228 -31.42 -9.70 -2.06
N GLY A 229 -30.77 -9.14 -1.05
CA GLY A 229 -31.33 -8.84 0.28
C GLY A 229 -31.86 -7.41 0.40
N ASN A 230 -31.27 -6.43 -0.29
CA ASN A 230 -31.59 -5.02 -0.18
C ASN A 230 -31.77 -4.39 -1.57
N SER A 231 -33.01 -4.11 -1.96
CA SER A 231 -33.28 -3.40 -3.21
C SER A 231 -33.11 -1.88 -3.06
N ALA A 232 -32.46 -1.25 -4.02
CA ALA A 232 -32.34 0.20 -4.16
C ALA A 232 -33.08 0.72 -5.40
N ASP A 233 -33.63 1.93 -5.33
CA ASP A 233 -34.24 2.59 -6.49
C ASP A 233 -33.27 3.60 -7.11
N ASN A 234 -32.43 3.10 -8.03
CA ASN A 234 -31.52 3.89 -8.85
C ASN A 234 -30.67 4.90 -8.05
N ILE A 235 -29.92 4.42 -7.07
CA ILE A 235 -29.06 5.25 -6.23
C ILE A 235 -27.74 5.53 -6.96
N LEU A 236 -27.33 6.79 -7.05
CA LEU A 236 -25.97 7.13 -7.49
C LEU A 236 -24.97 6.68 -6.42
N GLN A 237 -24.20 5.63 -6.72
CA GLN A 237 -23.25 5.02 -5.79
C GLN A 237 -21.82 5.50 -6.03
N ASP A 238 -21.47 5.75 -7.28
CA ASP A 238 -20.14 6.25 -7.66
C ASP A 238 -20.21 7.16 -8.89
N SER A 239 -19.27 8.09 -8.98
CA SER A 239 -19.12 8.96 -10.14
C SER A 239 -17.69 9.42 -10.34
N ILE A 240 -17.27 9.53 -11.59
CA ILE A 240 -15.96 10.06 -11.97
C ILE A 240 -16.07 10.92 -13.23
N LEU A 241 -15.33 12.04 -13.25
CA LEU A 241 -15.26 12.96 -14.36
C LEU A 241 -13.88 12.89 -15.01
N ILE A 242 -13.85 12.59 -16.31
CA ILE A 242 -12.63 12.54 -17.11
C ILE A 242 -12.64 13.69 -18.12
N ARG A 243 -11.51 14.40 -18.25
CA ARG A 243 -11.32 15.49 -19.21
C ARG A 243 -10.15 15.18 -20.13
N ARG A 244 -10.32 15.58 -21.39
CA ARG A 244 -9.27 15.50 -22.41
C ARG A 244 -8.12 16.45 -22.13
N VAL A 245 -8.45 17.66 -21.70
CA VAL A 245 -7.49 18.70 -21.34
C VAL A 245 -7.19 18.54 -19.85
N PRO A 246 -5.93 18.24 -19.49
CA PRO A 246 -5.50 18.17 -18.10
C PRO A 246 -5.81 19.46 -17.36
N ALA A 247 -6.24 19.34 -16.10
CA ALA A 247 -6.12 20.46 -15.18
C ALA A 247 -4.63 20.69 -14.88
N ASN A 248 -4.21 21.94 -14.65
CA ASN A 248 -2.89 22.16 -14.08
C ASN A 248 -2.85 21.46 -12.72
N THR A 249 -1.73 20.84 -12.37
CA THR A 249 -1.56 20.14 -11.09
C THR A 249 -0.24 20.61 -10.54
N ASP A 250 -0.31 21.32 -9.42
CA ASP A 250 0.87 21.92 -8.82
C ASP A 250 1.86 20.81 -8.42
N GLN A 251 3.15 21.07 -8.65
CA GLN A 251 4.23 20.16 -8.26
C GLN A 251 4.28 20.13 -6.72
N PRO A 252 4.19 18.96 -6.08
CA PRO A 252 4.22 18.89 -4.63
C PRO A 252 5.61 19.18 -4.08
N VAL A 253 5.65 19.78 -2.90
CA VAL A 253 6.85 19.98 -2.12
C VAL A 253 7.02 18.85 -1.09
N CYS A 254 8.20 18.24 -1.07
CA CYS A 254 8.62 17.34 -0.01
C CYS A 254 8.95 18.15 1.25
N VAL A 255 8.38 17.76 2.39
CA VAL A 255 8.51 18.46 3.67
C VAL A 255 9.45 17.72 4.62
N PHE A 256 9.39 16.38 4.64
CA PHE A 256 10.27 15.59 5.50
C PHE A 256 10.40 14.15 4.97
N PRO A 257 11.60 13.53 5.02
CA PRO A 257 12.90 14.12 5.34
C PRO A 257 13.48 14.91 4.16
N VAL A 258 14.25 15.97 4.43
CA VAL A 258 14.81 16.87 3.40
C VAL A 258 16.23 17.30 3.74
N ASP A 259 16.89 18.04 2.85
CA ASP A 259 18.16 18.74 3.10
C ASP A 259 19.32 17.85 3.59
N TYR A 260 19.41 16.62 3.09
CA TYR A 260 20.44 15.66 3.52
C TYR A 260 20.36 15.32 5.02
N GLY A 261 19.18 15.45 5.62
CA GLY A 261 18.94 15.17 7.03
C GLY A 261 19.26 13.72 7.39
N VAL A 262 19.80 13.51 8.59
CA VAL A 262 20.02 12.18 9.17
C VAL A 262 18.82 11.87 10.07
N VAL A 263 18.12 10.77 9.79
CA VAL A 263 16.88 10.37 10.49
C VAL A 263 16.99 8.92 10.94
N HIS A 264 16.57 8.59 12.16
CA HIS A 264 16.45 7.20 12.58
C HIS A 264 15.56 6.39 11.63
N SER A 265 15.99 5.18 11.26
CA SER A 265 15.26 4.32 10.31
C SER A 265 13.80 4.09 10.72
N GLU A 266 13.54 4.03 12.02
CA GLU A 266 12.23 3.84 12.65
C GLU A 266 11.37 5.12 12.67
N CYS A 267 11.96 6.28 12.40
CA CYS A 267 11.30 7.59 12.44
C CYS A 267 11.03 8.16 11.04
N VAL A 268 11.42 7.47 9.97
CA VAL A 268 11.20 7.97 8.62
C VAL A 268 9.73 7.86 8.26
N ASN A 269 9.08 9.01 8.21
CA ASN A 269 7.71 9.18 7.73
C ASN A 269 7.75 10.22 6.62
N LEU A 270 7.68 9.81 5.36
CA LEU A 270 7.69 10.74 4.24
C LEU A 270 6.49 11.67 4.35
N ARG A 271 6.72 12.98 4.24
CA ARG A 271 5.69 14.01 4.30
C ARG A 271 5.81 14.95 3.13
N THR A 272 4.70 15.17 2.46
CA THR A 272 4.53 16.22 1.44
C THR A 272 3.67 17.33 2.00
N GLU A 273 3.69 18.49 1.34
CA GLU A 273 2.66 19.49 1.56
C GLU A 273 1.28 18.90 1.23
N ILE A 274 0.25 19.35 1.94
CA ILE A 274 -1.12 18.92 1.64
C ILE A 274 -1.47 19.39 0.23
N TYR A 275 -1.96 18.49 -0.60
CA TYR A 275 -2.46 18.82 -1.92
C TYR A 275 -3.47 19.98 -1.85
N ASN A 276 -3.12 21.12 -2.44
CA ASN A 276 -4.00 22.27 -2.54
C ASN A 276 -4.67 22.29 -3.93
N PRO A 277 -6.00 22.23 -4.02
CA PRO A 277 -6.72 22.22 -5.29
C PRO A 277 -6.77 23.62 -5.93
N SER A 278 -5.70 24.43 -5.89
CA SER A 278 -5.61 25.75 -6.53
C SER A 278 -6.04 25.73 -8.00
N SER A 279 -5.96 24.55 -8.63
CA SER A 279 -6.30 24.27 -10.02
C SER A 279 -7.68 23.62 -10.26
N GLY A 280 -8.45 23.31 -9.22
CA GLY A 280 -9.88 23.02 -9.29
C GLY A 280 -10.32 21.54 -9.23
N ASP A 281 -9.41 20.57 -9.28
CA ASP A 281 -9.74 19.16 -9.03
C ASP A 281 -9.21 18.70 -7.68
N SER A 282 -9.96 17.85 -6.98
CA SER A 282 -9.51 17.16 -5.77
C SER A 282 -8.46 16.10 -6.08
N THR A 283 -7.63 15.80 -5.07
CA THR A 283 -6.72 14.65 -5.11
C THR A 283 -7.51 13.34 -5.18
N GLY A 284 -7.03 12.41 -6.01
CA GLY A 284 -7.54 11.04 -6.14
C GLY A 284 -6.51 10.00 -5.71
N ALA A 285 -5.22 10.30 -5.82
CA ALA A 285 -4.13 9.44 -5.35
C ALA A 285 -2.84 10.22 -5.11
N VAL A 286 -1.88 9.57 -4.47
CA VAL A 286 -0.50 10.01 -4.28
C VAL A 286 0.42 8.84 -4.58
N GLU A 287 1.59 9.12 -5.12
CA GLU A 287 2.63 8.12 -5.30
C GLU A 287 3.89 8.57 -4.58
N TYR A 288 4.49 7.65 -3.82
CA TYR A 288 5.78 7.81 -3.16
C TYR A 288 6.78 6.83 -3.76
N GLN A 289 7.99 7.32 -4.03
CA GLN A 289 9.13 6.48 -4.40
C GLN A 289 10.32 6.80 -3.51
N VAL A 290 11.02 5.75 -3.08
CA VAL A 290 12.30 5.81 -2.36
C VAL A 290 13.28 4.89 -3.07
N ALA A 291 14.47 5.38 -3.35
CA ALA A 291 15.50 4.68 -4.12
C ALA A 291 16.89 4.84 -3.49
N TYR A 292 17.79 3.92 -3.85
CA TYR A 292 19.21 4.01 -3.51
C TYR A 292 19.99 4.94 -4.44
N ASP A 293 19.38 5.38 -5.54
CA ASP A 293 19.98 6.24 -6.55
C ASP A 293 19.02 7.35 -7.00
N ASN A 294 19.59 8.49 -7.42
CA ASN A 294 18.83 9.65 -7.87
C ASN A 294 18.06 9.42 -9.20
N ALA A 295 18.38 8.36 -9.94
CA ALA A 295 17.67 8.03 -11.17
C ALA A 295 16.42 7.17 -10.92
N PHE A 296 16.17 6.76 -9.67
CA PHE A 296 15.09 5.87 -9.29
C PHE A 296 15.13 4.54 -10.06
N SER A 297 16.33 4.06 -10.38
CA SER A 297 16.56 2.80 -11.10
C SER A 297 16.67 1.59 -10.17
N ASN A 298 17.00 1.81 -8.90
CA ASN A 298 17.04 0.85 -7.81
C ASN A 298 16.11 1.32 -6.68
N LEU A 299 14.81 1.03 -6.83
CA LEU A 299 13.79 1.36 -5.84
C LEU A 299 13.95 0.50 -4.58
N TYR A 300 13.95 1.15 -3.43
CA TYR A 300 13.78 0.51 -2.13
C TYR A 300 12.29 0.33 -1.80
N PHE A 301 11.49 1.37 -2.08
CA PHE A 301 10.08 1.40 -1.78
C PHE A 301 9.33 2.18 -2.85
N GLU A 302 8.15 1.69 -3.21
CA GLU A 302 7.18 2.41 -4.01
C GLU A 302 5.79 2.14 -3.43
N ASN A 303 4.97 3.18 -3.33
CA ASN A 303 3.57 3.01 -2.98
C ASN A 303 2.71 3.99 -3.76
N TRP A 304 1.67 3.47 -4.38
CA TRP A 304 0.63 4.25 -5.06
C TRP A 304 -0.66 4.09 -4.28
N LYS A 305 -1.09 5.20 -3.68
CA LYS A 305 -2.11 5.22 -2.65
C LYS A 305 -3.28 6.07 -3.09
N HIS A 306 -4.48 5.58 -2.91
CA HIS A 306 -5.70 6.24 -3.33
C HIS A 306 -6.37 6.99 -2.20
N VAL A 307 -7.29 7.91 -2.52
CA VAL A 307 -8.13 8.59 -1.51
C VAL A 307 -9.16 7.65 -0.87
N GLU A 308 -9.50 6.57 -1.56
CA GLU A 308 -10.50 5.59 -1.16
C GLU A 308 -10.13 4.22 -1.76
N ASN A 309 -10.44 3.15 -1.02
CA ASN A 309 -10.40 1.78 -1.53
C ASN A 309 -11.56 0.97 -0.93
N TRP A 310 -12.65 0.81 -1.68
CA TRP A 310 -13.83 0.04 -1.25
C TRP A 310 -13.72 -1.41 -1.68
N TYR A 311 -13.40 -2.29 -0.72
CA TYR A 311 -13.27 -3.73 -0.89
C TYR A 311 -13.97 -4.45 0.28
N TYR A 312 -14.74 -5.51 0.02
CA TYR A 312 -15.60 -6.15 1.04
C TYR A 312 -16.50 -5.14 1.79
N ASP A 313 -17.14 -4.24 1.03
CA ASP A 313 -18.04 -3.17 1.52
C ASP A 313 -17.40 -2.24 2.57
N THR A 314 -16.07 -2.22 2.63
CA THR A 314 -15.28 -1.45 3.60
C THR A 314 -14.29 -0.58 2.86
N ASP A 315 -14.24 0.71 3.20
CA ASP A 315 -13.18 1.60 2.75
C ASP A 315 -11.90 1.32 3.54
N THR A 316 -11.00 0.50 2.99
CA THR A 316 -9.74 0.10 3.63
C THR A 316 -8.74 1.25 3.73
N GLN A 317 -9.04 2.36 3.04
CA GLN A 317 -8.23 3.57 3.04
C GLN A 317 -8.79 4.67 3.95
N ALA A 318 -9.92 4.41 4.63
CA ALA A 318 -10.60 5.37 5.47
C ALA A 318 -9.70 5.93 6.60
N GLY A 319 -9.69 7.25 6.74
CA GLY A 319 -8.95 7.95 7.81
C GLY A 319 -7.47 8.19 7.52
N ASP A 320 -7.00 7.76 6.36
CA ASP A 320 -5.63 7.97 5.95
C ASP A 320 -5.32 9.40 5.50
N SER A 321 -4.11 9.86 5.80
CA SER A 321 -3.57 11.12 5.29
C SER A 321 -2.66 10.88 4.09
N LEU A 322 -3.13 11.21 2.88
CA LEU A 322 -2.38 11.00 1.64
C LEU A 322 -1.01 11.69 1.63
N ASN A 323 -0.85 12.81 2.33
CA ASN A 323 0.42 13.53 2.39
C ASN A 323 1.45 12.91 3.35
N ILE A 324 1.15 11.75 3.96
CA ILE A 324 2.04 11.03 4.87
C ILE A 324 2.20 9.57 4.43
N GLN A 325 3.45 9.11 4.35
CA GLN A 325 3.80 7.71 4.11
C GLN A 325 4.84 7.24 5.14
N GLN A 326 4.41 6.36 6.04
CA GLN A 326 5.31 5.73 7.00
C GLN A 326 6.19 4.70 6.28
N LEU A 327 7.48 4.64 6.63
CA LEU A 327 8.39 3.61 6.15
C LEU A 327 8.85 2.75 7.32
N SER A 328 9.05 1.47 7.06
CA SER A 328 9.54 0.50 8.04
C SER A 328 10.69 -0.29 7.44
N ASN A 329 11.58 -0.81 8.29
CA ASN A 329 12.71 -1.68 7.91
C ASN A 329 13.75 -1.03 6.99
N LEU A 330 13.88 0.30 7.02
CA LEU A 330 14.93 0.99 6.28
C LEU A 330 16.32 0.59 6.81
N PRO A 331 17.25 0.11 5.97
CA PRO A 331 18.58 -0.25 6.44
C PRO A 331 19.29 1.01 6.98
N PRO A 332 19.96 0.92 8.13
CA PRO A 332 20.64 2.05 8.74
C PRO A 332 21.88 2.47 7.95
N GLY A 333 22.32 3.71 8.14
CA GLY A 333 23.54 4.25 7.52
C GLY A 333 23.50 4.33 5.99
N ASN A 334 22.32 4.29 5.38
CA ASN A 334 22.12 4.35 3.94
C ASN A 334 21.69 5.74 3.49
N CYS A 335 22.02 6.08 2.26
CA CYS A 335 21.53 7.28 1.58
C CYS A 335 20.32 6.90 0.73
N PHE A 336 19.23 7.65 0.87
CA PHE A 336 18.01 7.45 0.12
C PHE A 336 17.62 8.72 -0.63
N TYR A 337 17.14 8.51 -1.85
CA TYR A 337 16.51 9.52 -2.69
C TYR A 337 15.01 9.26 -2.68
N TRP A 338 14.20 10.28 -2.46
CA TRP A 338 12.76 10.11 -2.50
C TRP A 338 12.06 11.26 -3.19
N ARG A 339 10.90 10.95 -3.75
CA ARG A 339 10.02 11.90 -4.43
C ARG A 339 8.58 11.47 -4.30
N ALA A 340 7.67 12.41 -4.51
CA ALA A 340 6.25 12.14 -4.54
C ALA A 340 5.55 12.89 -5.68
N ARG A 341 4.39 12.40 -6.10
CA ARG A 341 3.49 13.11 -7.01
C ARG A 341 2.04 12.84 -6.65
N TYR A 342 1.16 13.81 -6.89
CA TYR A 342 -0.27 13.64 -6.71
C TYR A 342 -0.96 13.33 -8.03
N ARG A 343 -2.03 12.56 -7.96
CA ARG A 343 -2.97 12.34 -9.05
C ARG A 343 -4.30 12.96 -8.70
N THR A 344 -4.90 13.71 -9.60
CA THR A 344 -6.26 14.23 -9.40
C THR A 344 -7.30 13.13 -9.59
N GLN A 345 -8.54 13.38 -9.16
CA GLN A 345 -9.69 12.54 -9.50
C GLN A 345 -10.01 12.51 -11.01
N ASN A 346 -9.42 13.41 -11.81
CA ASN A 346 -9.44 13.37 -13.28
C ASN A 346 -8.34 12.48 -13.89
N LEU A 347 -7.57 11.81 -13.03
CA LEU A 347 -6.45 10.94 -13.41
C LEU A 347 -5.24 11.70 -13.99
N ASP A 348 -5.15 13.01 -13.77
CA ASP A 348 -3.98 13.83 -14.13
C ASP A 348 -2.90 13.72 -13.05
N TRP A 349 -1.68 13.40 -13.45
CA TRP A 349 -0.52 13.46 -12.56
C TRP A 349 0.07 14.86 -12.48
N SER A 350 0.41 15.30 -11.28
CA SER A 350 1.38 16.37 -11.08
C SER A 350 2.75 15.97 -11.63
N PRO A 351 3.62 16.94 -11.94
CA PRO A 351 5.05 16.66 -11.96
C PRO A 351 5.45 15.96 -10.66
N TRP A 352 6.52 15.17 -10.74
CA TRP A 352 7.21 14.73 -9.54
C TRP A 352 7.71 15.93 -8.75
N SER A 353 7.65 15.86 -7.42
CA SER A 353 8.39 16.77 -6.54
C SER A 353 9.87 16.83 -6.95
N ASP A 354 10.55 17.88 -6.50
CA ASP A 354 12.01 17.83 -6.51
C ASP A 354 12.47 16.60 -5.70
N THR A 355 13.53 15.95 -6.15
CA THR A 355 14.08 14.79 -5.45
C THR A 355 14.75 15.26 -4.18
N GLU A 356 14.27 14.74 -3.06
CA GLU A 356 14.89 14.97 -1.76
C GLU A 356 15.80 13.82 -1.37
N VAL A 357 16.77 14.14 -0.52
CA VAL A 357 17.79 13.19 -0.07
C VAL A 357 17.82 13.18 1.44
N PHE A 358 17.86 11.98 2.01
CA PHE A 358 18.08 11.79 3.44
C PHE A 358 19.01 10.62 3.68
N PHE A 359 19.60 10.61 4.86
CA PHE A 359 20.37 9.48 5.36
C PHE A 359 19.59 8.83 6.49
N THR A 360 19.54 7.51 6.49
CA THR A 360 19.21 6.84 7.74
C THR A 360 20.39 7.00 8.68
N SER A 361 20.11 7.39 9.92
CA SER A 361 21.10 7.35 10.97
C SER A 361 21.71 5.96 10.97
N ALA A 362 22.99 5.88 11.25
CA ALA A 362 23.53 4.61 11.64
C ALA A 362 22.86 4.25 12.99
N SER A 363 21.83 3.40 12.97
CA SER A 363 21.87 2.31 13.95
C SER A 363 23.21 1.63 13.65
N SER A 364 24.10 1.82 14.60
CA SER A 364 25.43 2.25 14.29
C SER A 364 26.31 1.12 13.77
N ALA A 365 26.62 1.22 12.47
CA ALA A 365 27.43 0.33 11.64
C ALA A 365 26.79 -0.97 11.10
N GLY A 366 25.46 -1.00 10.88
CA GLY A 366 24.82 -2.19 10.27
C GLY A 366 24.92 -3.41 11.18
N ASN A 367 24.63 -4.62 10.66
CA ASN A 367 24.72 -5.82 11.51
C ASN A 367 26.19 -6.02 11.90
N LEU A 368 26.47 -5.87 13.20
CA LEU A 368 27.83 -5.97 13.73
C LEU A 368 28.28 -7.43 13.84
N ILE A 369 27.37 -8.39 13.68
CA ILE A 369 27.71 -9.81 13.64
C ILE A 369 28.21 -10.16 12.24
N TYR A 370 29.45 -10.63 12.17
CA TYR A 370 29.98 -11.27 10.97
C TYR A 370 29.49 -12.71 10.86
N ASN A 371 29.17 -13.14 9.64
CA ASN A 371 28.69 -14.49 9.33
C ASN A 371 27.45 -14.84 10.19
N ASP A 372 26.44 -13.98 10.07
CA ASP A 372 25.22 -13.98 10.87
C ASP A 372 24.29 -15.16 10.59
N GLY A 373 24.32 -15.69 9.37
CA GLY A 373 23.54 -16.84 8.90
C GLY A 373 24.38 -18.07 8.52
N ALA A 374 25.60 -18.21 9.06
CA ALA A 374 26.46 -19.39 8.82
C ALA A 374 26.94 -19.62 7.37
N GLU A 375 26.77 -18.66 6.47
CA GLU A 375 27.13 -18.75 5.04
C GLU A 375 28.64 -18.89 4.79
N ASP A 376 29.49 -18.48 5.73
CA ASP A 376 30.95 -18.64 5.67
C ASP A 376 31.45 -19.66 6.70
N SER A 377 30.84 -20.84 6.69
CA SER A 377 31.14 -21.91 7.66
C SER A 377 31.00 -21.39 9.10
N ILE A 378 31.96 -21.67 9.98
CA ILE A 378 32.01 -21.13 11.36
C ILE A 378 32.96 -19.92 11.50
N ASN A 379 33.38 -19.30 10.40
CA ASN A 379 34.33 -18.19 10.45
C ASN A 379 33.71 -17.01 11.23
N GLY A 380 34.55 -16.33 12.02
CA GLY A 380 34.15 -15.24 12.90
C GLY A 380 33.62 -15.68 14.28
N TRP A 381 33.35 -16.97 14.48
CA TRP A 381 32.87 -17.49 15.76
C TRP A 381 33.97 -18.22 16.54
N THR A 382 34.08 -17.89 17.82
CA THR A 382 34.98 -18.57 18.76
C THR A 382 34.19 -19.60 19.56
N ILE A 383 34.54 -20.87 19.44
CA ILE A 383 33.94 -21.97 20.20
C ILE A 383 34.60 -22.04 21.58
N GLU A 384 33.84 -21.81 22.65
CA GLU A 384 34.33 -21.97 24.03
C GLU A 384 34.23 -23.43 24.51
N THR A 385 33.17 -24.13 24.13
CA THR A 385 32.90 -25.52 24.53
C THR A 385 32.00 -26.18 23.51
N GLY A 386 32.12 -27.50 23.36
CA GLY A 386 31.27 -28.30 22.47
C GLY A 386 31.61 -28.10 21.00
N ILE A 387 30.59 -28.25 20.15
CA ILE A 387 30.73 -28.25 18.70
C ILE A 387 29.78 -27.20 18.11
N LEU A 388 30.26 -26.50 17.09
CA LEU A 388 29.45 -25.61 16.25
C LEU A 388 29.64 -26.04 14.80
N GLU A 389 28.54 -26.24 14.09
CA GLU A 389 28.53 -26.61 12.68
C GLU A 389 27.77 -25.57 11.87
N SER A 390 28.18 -25.35 10.63
CA SER A 390 27.39 -24.66 9.60
C SER A 390 26.87 -25.74 8.66
N LEU A 391 25.56 -25.88 8.57
CA LEU A 391 24.89 -27.01 7.94
C LEU A 391 23.98 -26.54 6.81
N SER A 392 24.00 -27.27 5.70
CA SER A 392 23.07 -27.06 4.59
C SER A 392 21.72 -27.76 4.84
N ALA A 393 20.72 -27.45 4.02
CA ALA A 393 19.37 -28.01 4.14
C ALA A 393 19.37 -29.56 4.16
N GLY A 394 18.89 -30.15 5.27
CA GLY A 394 18.77 -31.61 5.43
C GLY A 394 20.10 -32.34 5.68
N GLU A 395 21.22 -31.62 5.82
CA GLU A 395 22.51 -32.20 6.17
C GLU A 395 22.44 -32.86 7.55
N CYS A 396 22.93 -34.10 7.65
CA CYS A 396 22.88 -34.91 8.87
C CYS A 396 21.47 -35.02 9.49
N ALA A 397 20.44 -35.08 8.63
CA ALA A 397 19.02 -35.12 9.02
C ALA A 397 18.52 -33.87 9.78
N GLY A 398 19.25 -32.76 9.70
CA GLY A 398 18.86 -31.48 10.25
C GLY A 398 17.76 -30.76 9.45
N THR A 399 17.49 -29.51 9.84
CA THR A 399 16.41 -28.69 9.27
C THR A 399 16.80 -28.00 7.95
N THR A 400 15.88 -27.21 7.40
CA THR A 400 16.16 -26.24 6.34
C THR A 400 16.56 -24.89 6.96
N PRO A 401 17.55 -24.16 6.42
CA PRO A 401 17.87 -22.80 6.84
C PRO A 401 16.63 -21.88 6.89
N TYR A 402 16.63 -20.89 7.78
CA TYR A 402 15.61 -19.83 7.77
C TYR A 402 15.85 -18.87 6.61
N SER A 403 17.11 -18.48 6.43
CA SER A 403 17.57 -17.61 5.34
C SER A 403 18.87 -18.15 4.73
N GLY A 404 19.17 -17.77 3.49
CA GLY A 404 20.40 -18.22 2.85
C GLY A 404 20.43 -19.72 2.53
N SER A 405 21.63 -20.29 2.51
CA SER A 405 21.90 -21.70 2.19
C SER A 405 22.33 -22.53 3.39
N TYR A 406 22.73 -21.89 4.50
CA TYR A 406 23.26 -22.54 5.69
C TYR A 406 22.60 -22.03 6.98
N TYR A 407 22.75 -22.78 8.07
CA TYR A 407 22.39 -22.34 9.42
C TYR A 407 23.39 -22.92 10.43
N PHE A 408 23.42 -22.38 11.66
CA PHE A 408 24.24 -22.93 12.72
C PHE A 408 23.54 -24.07 13.47
N GLY A 409 24.18 -25.24 13.52
CA GLY A 409 23.87 -26.31 14.47
C GLY A 409 24.78 -26.18 15.69
N ILE A 410 24.28 -25.62 16.79
CA ILE A 410 25.08 -25.39 17.99
C ILE A 410 24.91 -26.55 18.98
N GLY A 411 25.98 -27.29 19.21
CA GLY A 411 25.92 -28.61 19.82
C GLY A 411 26.29 -29.70 18.82
N GLY A 412 26.04 -29.45 17.53
CA GLY A 412 26.41 -30.31 16.40
C GLY A 412 25.47 -31.51 16.20
N LEU A 413 25.24 -31.82 14.93
CA LEU A 413 24.40 -32.92 14.43
C LEU A 413 25.25 -33.99 13.75
N CYS A 414 26.21 -33.60 12.91
CA CYS A 414 27.11 -34.55 12.27
C CYS A 414 28.16 -35.06 13.26
N VAL A 415 28.62 -34.17 14.13
CA VAL A 415 29.42 -34.50 15.30
C VAL A 415 28.81 -33.82 16.52
N GLU A 416 28.28 -34.63 17.44
CA GLU A 416 27.45 -34.15 18.54
C GLU A 416 28.22 -33.84 19.83
N SER A 417 27.69 -32.89 20.59
CA SER A 417 28.09 -32.55 21.95
C SER A 417 26.84 -32.20 22.77
N ALA A 418 26.79 -32.69 24.02
CA ALA A 418 25.63 -32.48 24.89
C ALA A 418 25.37 -31.01 25.22
N TYR A 419 26.42 -30.19 25.15
CA TYR A 419 26.35 -28.74 25.31
C TYR A 419 27.43 -28.08 24.48
N ALA A 420 27.07 -26.98 23.81
CA ALA A 420 28.02 -26.11 23.13
C ALA A 420 27.78 -24.64 23.46
N LEU A 421 28.85 -23.87 23.40
CA LEU A 421 28.86 -22.43 23.59
C LEU A 421 29.85 -21.81 22.61
N ALA A 422 29.38 -20.87 21.81
CA ALA A 422 30.20 -20.09 20.89
C ALA A 422 29.89 -18.60 21.05
N HIS A 423 30.84 -17.75 20.70
CA HIS A 423 30.66 -16.31 20.77
C HIS A 423 31.44 -15.55 19.69
N GLN A 424 31.03 -14.31 19.47
CA GLN A 424 31.77 -13.30 18.74
C GLN A 424 31.98 -12.09 19.66
N ASP A 425 33.18 -11.52 19.64
CA ASP A 425 33.52 -10.28 20.37
C ASP A 425 33.47 -9.10 19.39
N ILE A 426 32.54 -8.18 19.62
CA ILE A 426 32.28 -7.02 18.78
C ILE A 426 32.90 -5.79 19.45
N ASP A 427 33.88 -5.17 18.80
CA ASP A 427 34.47 -3.91 19.26
C ASP A 427 33.46 -2.76 19.06
N VAL A 428 33.03 -2.17 20.18
CA VAL A 428 32.10 -1.04 20.22
C VAL A 428 32.78 0.25 20.66
N SER A 429 34.12 0.31 20.62
CA SER A 429 34.89 1.48 21.06
C SER A 429 34.55 2.76 20.29
N MET A 430 34.05 2.63 19.06
CA MET A 430 33.59 3.78 18.27
C MET A 430 32.35 4.48 18.86
N TRP A 431 31.58 3.79 19.71
CA TRP A 431 30.43 4.32 20.46
C TRP A 431 30.76 4.66 21.91
N SER A 432 32.03 4.63 22.29
CA SER A 432 32.45 4.82 23.67
C SER A 432 31.91 6.10 24.32
N PHE A 433 31.80 7.19 23.57
CA PHE A 433 31.26 8.45 24.08
C PHE A 433 29.79 8.33 24.49
N ASP A 434 28.94 7.79 23.61
CA ASP A 434 27.50 7.63 23.83
C ASP A 434 27.20 6.53 24.87
N ILE A 435 27.98 5.44 24.82
CA ILE A 435 27.94 4.36 25.82
C ILE A 435 28.28 4.90 27.21
N ASP A 436 29.34 5.70 27.34
CA ASP A 436 29.77 6.22 28.64
C ASP A 436 28.80 7.29 29.19
N ASN A 437 28.09 8.00 28.30
CA ASN A 437 26.99 8.89 28.67
C ASN A 437 25.69 8.14 29.01
N GLY A 438 25.66 6.82 28.82
CA GLY A 438 24.51 5.96 29.13
C GLY A 438 23.35 6.12 28.16
N THR A 439 23.61 6.63 26.94
CA THR A 439 22.57 6.76 25.93
C THR A 439 22.48 5.54 25.04
N SER A 440 23.53 4.74 24.82
CA SER A 440 23.46 3.64 23.85
C SER A 440 22.67 2.39 24.30
N ILE A 441 21.93 1.79 23.36
CA ILE A 441 21.16 0.54 23.49
C ILE A 441 21.70 -0.49 22.50
N ALA A 442 21.81 -1.75 22.88
CA ALA A 442 22.05 -2.86 21.98
C ALA A 442 20.70 -3.41 21.48
N SER A 443 20.47 -3.42 20.16
CA SER A 443 19.36 -4.13 19.52
C SER A 443 19.90 -5.43 18.93
N TRP A 444 19.41 -6.57 19.39
CA TRP A 444 20.03 -7.86 19.09
C TRP A 444 19.03 -9.00 19.05
N GLY A 445 19.38 -10.08 18.36
CA GLY A 445 18.46 -11.19 18.18
C GLY A 445 18.97 -12.30 17.29
N ALA A 446 18.12 -13.30 17.07
CA ALA A 446 18.33 -14.39 16.12
C ALA A 446 17.02 -15.10 15.77
N TRP A 447 17.02 -15.85 14.68
CA TRP A 447 16.04 -16.91 14.45
C TRP A 447 16.54 -18.18 15.13
N MET A 448 15.66 -18.82 15.91
CA MET A 448 15.98 -20.07 16.60
C MET A 448 14.89 -21.11 16.38
N SER A 449 15.30 -22.37 16.27
CA SER A 449 14.41 -23.52 16.17
C SER A 449 15.05 -24.74 16.83
N ASP A 450 14.19 -25.67 17.20
CA ASP A 450 14.52 -27.05 17.54
C ASP A 450 13.92 -27.98 16.48
N TYR A 451 14.36 -29.24 16.41
CA TYR A 451 13.80 -30.27 15.54
C TYR A 451 12.52 -30.87 16.13
N ALA A 452 12.56 -31.25 17.41
CA ALA A 452 11.52 -32.07 18.05
C ALA A 452 10.93 -31.50 19.36
N GLY A 453 11.38 -30.33 19.78
CA GLY A 453 10.88 -29.61 20.96
C GLY A 453 11.47 -30.06 22.30
N SER A 454 12.64 -30.71 22.27
CA SER A 454 13.38 -31.17 23.45
C SER A 454 14.67 -30.38 23.71
N ASP A 455 15.39 -29.99 22.66
CA ASP A 455 16.68 -29.33 22.79
C ASP A 455 16.53 -27.81 22.80
N VAL A 456 17.56 -27.13 23.31
CA VAL A 456 17.44 -25.73 23.69
C VAL A 456 18.55 -24.90 23.04
N PRO A 457 18.27 -24.27 21.88
CA PRO A 457 19.06 -23.14 21.41
C PRO A 457 18.83 -21.94 22.33
N ALA A 458 19.90 -21.19 22.58
CA ALA A 458 19.83 -19.96 23.35
C ALA A 458 20.87 -18.92 22.94
N ILE A 459 20.55 -17.63 23.15
CA ILE A 459 21.44 -16.49 22.90
C ILE A 459 21.50 -15.54 24.10
N ARG A 460 22.60 -14.79 24.23
CA ARG A 460 22.74 -13.67 25.20
C ARG A 460 23.84 -12.69 24.79
N LEU A 461 23.88 -11.53 25.44
CA LEU A 461 25.00 -10.58 25.39
C LEU A 461 25.81 -10.58 26.69
N VAL A 462 27.10 -10.32 26.58
CA VAL A 462 28.00 -10.01 27.70
C VAL A 462 28.73 -8.71 27.39
N PHE A 463 28.66 -7.74 28.30
CA PHE A 463 29.28 -6.42 28.16
C PHE A 463 30.65 -6.41 28.84
N ILE A 464 31.69 -6.00 28.11
CA ILE A 464 33.09 -6.14 28.53
C ILE A 464 33.80 -4.78 28.41
N ASP A 465 34.62 -4.45 29.41
CA ASP A 465 35.38 -3.20 29.45
C ASP A 465 36.69 -3.26 28.63
N ALA A 466 37.39 -2.12 28.54
CA ALA A 466 38.68 -2.01 27.83
C ALA A 466 39.80 -2.92 28.38
N SER A 467 39.64 -3.46 29.59
CA SER A 467 40.60 -4.35 30.26
C SER A 467 40.20 -5.83 30.16
N MET A 468 39.23 -6.16 29.28
CA MET A 468 38.67 -7.50 29.10
C MET A 468 37.99 -8.05 30.36
N GLN A 469 37.50 -7.18 31.26
CA GLN A 469 36.70 -7.58 32.40
C GLN A 469 35.21 -7.47 32.08
N LYS A 470 34.44 -8.48 32.48
CA LYS A 470 32.98 -8.45 32.36
C LYS A 470 32.42 -7.34 33.25
N ILE A 471 31.62 -6.47 32.65
CA ILE A 471 30.81 -5.45 33.33
C ILE A 471 29.47 -6.05 33.73
N ASP A 472 28.73 -6.58 32.75
CA ASP A 472 27.39 -7.15 32.95
C ASP A 472 27.02 -8.18 31.86
N SER A 473 25.86 -8.81 31.94
CA SER A 473 25.31 -9.69 30.89
C SER A 473 23.79 -9.78 30.94
N THR A 474 23.17 -9.96 29.79
CA THR A 474 21.74 -10.25 29.70
C THR A 474 21.44 -11.68 30.18
N SER A 475 20.17 -11.96 30.45
CA SER A 475 19.70 -13.33 30.70
C SER A 475 19.74 -14.13 29.39
N TRP A 476 19.84 -15.46 29.50
CA TRP A 476 19.70 -16.32 28.34
C TRP A 476 18.27 -16.26 27.81
N ILE A 477 18.15 -16.09 26.49
CA ILE A 477 16.90 -16.26 25.76
C ILE A 477 16.97 -17.58 25.06
N SER A 478 16.01 -18.44 25.32
CA SER A 478 16.03 -19.83 24.90
C SER A 478 14.65 -20.26 24.42
N THR A 479 14.61 -21.27 23.57
CA THR A 479 13.34 -21.83 23.07
C THR A 479 13.41 -23.34 22.90
N THR A 480 12.25 -23.96 22.75
CA THR A 480 12.06 -25.35 22.29
C THR A 480 11.07 -25.39 21.11
N ASN A 481 10.88 -24.27 20.40
CA ASN A 481 9.94 -24.21 19.28
C ASN A 481 10.48 -25.01 18.10
N THR A 482 9.65 -25.84 17.48
CA THR A 482 10.04 -26.67 16.33
C THR A 482 9.96 -25.95 14.98
N GLN A 483 9.65 -24.66 14.99
CA GLN A 483 9.58 -23.80 13.81
C GLN A 483 10.49 -22.60 14.05
N TRP A 484 11.18 -22.15 13.00
CA TRP A 484 11.99 -20.94 13.05
C TRP A 484 11.19 -19.77 13.62
N THR A 485 11.61 -19.34 14.81
CA THR A 485 10.96 -18.27 15.54
C THR A 485 11.97 -17.16 15.75
N LYS A 486 11.56 -15.93 15.45
CA LYS A 486 12.38 -14.75 15.67
C LYS A 486 12.38 -14.34 17.14
N TYR A 487 13.56 -14.05 17.68
CA TYR A 487 13.74 -13.47 19.00
C TYR A 487 14.50 -12.17 18.87
N ASP A 488 13.81 -11.06 19.11
CA ASP A 488 14.34 -9.70 19.03
C ASP A 488 14.33 -9.06 20.42
N GLN A 489 15.42 -8.39 20.80
CA GLN A 489 15.58 -7.74 22.09
C GLN A 489 16.27 -6.38 21.99
N THR A 490 16.08 -5.59 23.04
CA THR A 490 16.84 -4.37 23.29
C THR A 490 17.30 -4.30 24.74
N ASP A 491 18.58 -3.97 24.94
CA ASP A 491 19.18 -3.82 26.27
C ASP A 491 20.08 -2.58 26.32
N ILE A 492 20.08 -1.86 27.44
CA ILE A 492 20.99 -0.71 27.64
C ILE A 492 22.44 -1.22 27.65
N ILE A 493 23.34 -0.53 26.95
CA ILE A 493 24.77 -0.85 26.98
C ILE A 493 25.38 -0.17 28.22
N PRO A 494 25.92 -0.92 29.19
CA PRO A 494 26.51 -0.32 30.38
C PRO A 494 27.69 0.61 30.06
N ALA A 495 27.82 1.72 30.79
CA ALA A 495 28.95 2.64 30.66
C ALA A 495 30.30 1.90 30.83
N ASN A 496 31.33 2.38 30.12
CA ASN A 496 32.67 1.77 29.99
C ASN A 496 32.74 0.48 29.14
N THR A 497 31.64 0.03 28.54
CA THR A 497 31.68 -1.09 27.59
C THR A 497 32.52 -0.69 26.37
N ARG A 498 33.45 -1.57 25.99
CA ARG A 498 34.24 -1.45 24.75
C ARG A 498 34.11 -2.67 23.85
N ILE A 499 33.67 -3.80 24.41
CA ILE A 499 33.37 -5.00 23.66
C ILE A 499 31.99 -5.50 24.07
N ILE A 500 31.15 -5.81 23.09
CA ILE A 500 29.93 -6.60 23.31
C ILE A 500 30.22 -8.01 22.80
N ARG A 501 30.13 -9.00 23.67
CA ARG A 501 30.22 -10.40 23.31
C ARG A 501 28.83 -10.95 23.05
N PHE A 502 28.54 -11.33 21.81
CA PHE A 502 27.34 -12.06 21.45
C PHE A 502 27.59 -13.56 21.64
N CYS A 503 26.82 -14.20 22.52
CA CYS A 503 26.93 -15.63 22.79
C CYS A 503 25.73 -16.38 22.22
N MET A 504 25.99 -17.57 21.67
CA MET A 504 24.99 -18.58 21.39
C MET A 504 25.35 -19.90 22.06
N SER A 505 24.36 -20.68 22.47
CA SER A 505 24.52 -22.00 23.05
C SER A 505 23.45 -22.98 22.59
N GLY A 506 23.75 -24.27 22.69
CA GLY A 506 22.80 -25.35 22.44
C GLY A 506 22.93 -26.43 23.50
N THR A 507 21.80 -26.90 24.03
CA THR A 507 21.75 -27.90 25.09
C THR A 507 20.90 -29.08 24.67
N ARG A 508 21.51 -30.27 24.62
CA ARG A 508 20.82 -31.53 24.36
C ARG A 508 20.13 -32.03 25.61
N ASN A 509 18.80 -32.12 25.60
CA ASN A 509 18.02 -32.68 26.69
C ASN A 509 17.46 -34.07 26.38
N SER A 510 17.35 -34.44 25.09
CA SER A 510 16.84 -35.74 24.67
C SER A 510 17.53 -36.20 23.39
N GLY A 511 17.46 -37.50 23.08
CA GLY A 511 18.03 -38.03 21.85
C GLY A 511 19.57 -38.07 21.83
N THR A 512 20.10 -38.16 20.62
CA THR A 512 21.52 -38.31 20.33
C THR A 512 22.06 -37.04 19.66
N ASP A 513 21.32 -36.42 18.76
CA ASP A 513 21.73 -35.16 18.15
C ASP A 513 21.43 -33.99 19.09
N ASN A 514 22.17 -32.88 18.97
CA ASN A 514 21.82 -31.63 19.65
C ASN A 514 21.13 -30.72 18.64
N ASP A 515 19.81 -30.77 18.64
CA ASP A 515 18.93 -30.19 17.62
C ASP A 515 18.72 -28.67 17.81
N SER A 516 19.70 -27.99 18.38
CA SER A 516 19.65 -26.55 18.62
C SER A 516 20.08 -25.76 17.38
N TYR A 517 19.13 -25.14 16.69
CA TYR A 517 19.34 -24.41 15.43
C TYR A 517 19.26 -22.90 15.62
N ILE A 518 20.21 -22.18 15.02
CA ILE A 518 20.29 -20.70 15.07
C ILE A 518 20.65 -20.17 13.68
N ASP A 519 19.97 -19.11 13.24
CA ASP A 519 20.18 -18.45 11.94
C ASP A 519 19.86 -16.94 12.05
N GLY A 520 20.35 -16.12 11.12
CA GLY A 520 20.06 -14.68 11.03
C GLY A 520 20.35 -13.91 12.32
N THR A 521 21.48 -14.19 12.97
CA THR A 521 21.89 -13.51 14.21
C THR A 521 22.21 -12.04 13.95
N TYR A 522 21.84 -11.14 14.86
CA TYR A 522 22.19 -9.74 14.67
C TYR A 522 22.49 -9.01 15.97
N LEU A 523 23.30 -7.96 15.83
CA LEU A 523 23.59 -6.99 16.87
C LEU A 523 23.77 -5.62 16.21
N TYR A 524 23.06 -4.65 16.74
CA TYR A 524 23.20 -3.24 16.40
C TYR A 524 23.43 -2.44 17.69
N VAL A 525 24.26 -1.40 17.61
CA VAL A 525 24.34 -0.38 18.67
C VAL A 525 23.48 0.80 18.26
N VAL A 526 22.51 1.20 19.06
CA VAL A 526 21.57 2.28 18.77
C VAL A 526 21.84 3.41 19.76
N ASP A 527 21.90 4.66 19.30
CA ASP A 527 21.91 5.79 20.24
C ASP A 527 20.50 5.94 20.84
N GLY A 528 20.39 5.68 22.14
CA GLY A 528 19.16 5.28 22.82
C GLY A 528 18.30 6.43 23.29
N THR A 529 18.03 7.37 22.39
CA THR A 529 16.78 8.12 22.43
C THR A 529 16.28 8.23 21.00
N ILE A 530 15.71 7.15 20.45
CA ILE A 530 14.84 7.27 19.26
C ILE A 530 13.61 8.07 19.71
N ASN A 531 13.72 9.38 19.67
CA ASN A 531 12.61 10.28 19.90
C ASN A 531 12.18 10.78 18.53
N CYS A 532 11.28 10.08 17.86
CA CYS A 532 10.79 10.54 16.56
C CYS A 532 10.14 11.94 16.61
N ASN A 533 9.81 12.45 17.81
CA ASN A 533 9.32 13.81 17.98
C ASN A 533 10.41 14.88 17.74
N GLU A 534 11.69 14.52 17.74
CA GLU A 534 12.79 15.44 17.41
C GLU A 534 12.82 15.79 15.92
N TYR A 535 12.27 14.91 15.08
CA TYR A 535 12.13 15.11 13.64
C TYR A 535 10.79 15.74 13.24
N VAL A 536 10.00 16.21 14.22
CA VAL A 536 8.80 16.99 13.94
C VAL A 536 9.28 18.34 13.39
N VAL A 537 9.40 18.40 12.07
CA VAL A 537 9.45 19.66 11.34
C VAL A 537 8.24 20.47 11.78
N SER A 538 8.46 21.74 12.10
CA SER A 538 7.43 22.65 12.58
C SER A 538 6.13 22.44 11.81
N VAL A 539 5.15 21.88 12.51
CA VAL A 539 3.77 21.73 12.06
C VAL A 539 3.33 23.10 11.54
N GLU A 540 3.06 23.21 10.24
CA GLU A 540 2.46 24.44 9.71
C GLU A 540 1.18 24.72 10.49
N GLU A 541 0.89 26.00 10.76
CA GLU A 541 -0.24 26.43 11.61
C GLU A 541 -1.60 25.86 11.14
N HIS A 542 -1.68 25.34 9.91
CA HIS A 542 -2.85 24.66 9.35
C HIS A 542 -3.06 23.21 9.84
N GLU A 543 -2.03 22.50 10.30
CA GLU A 543 -2.16 21.19 10.93
C GLU A 543 -2.62 21.28 12.41
N MET A 544 -2.70 22.51 12.96
CA MET A 544 -3.02 22.80 14.37
C MET A 544 -4.48 23.17 14.66
N SER A 545 -5.49 22.80 13.86
CA SER A 545 -6.88 23.16 14.22
C SER A 545 -7.93 22.06 14.07
N ALA A 546 -7.77 20.97 14.80
CA ALA A 546 -8.94 20.30 15.40
C ALA A 546 -9.31 20.90 16.77
N VAL A 547 -8.43 21.71 17.37
CA VAL A 547 -8.67 22.40 18.65
C VAL A 547 -8.61 23.90 18.45
N ARG A 548 -9.72 24.58 18.75
CA ARG A 548 -9.77 26.04 18.68
C ARG A 548 -9.62 26.62 20.07
N VAL A 549 -8.58 27.43 20.28
CA VAL A 549 -8.27 28.05 21.58
C VAL A 549 -8.52 29.56 21.49
N TYR A 550 -9.41 30.10 22.31
CA TYR A 550 -9.78 31.53 22.24
C TYR A 550 -10.43 32.06 23.54
N PRO A 551 -10.25 33.35 23.87
CA PRO A 551 -9.30 34.27 23.26
C PRO A 551 -7.85 33.92 23.65
N VAL A 552 -6.92 34.21 22.75
CA VAL A 552 -5.47 34.16 23.00
C VAL A 552 -4.87 35.45 22.43
N PRO A 553 -4.17 36.28 23.22
CA PRO A 553 -3.92 36.14 24.67
C PRO A 553 -5.19 36.30 25.52
N SER A 554 -5.14 35.88 26.79
CA SER A 554 -6.22 36.04 27.76
C SER A 554 -5.72 36.25 29.19
N ASP A 555 -6.34 37.20 29.90
CA ASP A 555 -6.01 37.58 31.29
C ASP A 555 -6.96 36.90 32.30
N ASP A 556 -8.08 36.34 31.82
CA ASP A 556 -9.15 35.82 32.67
C ASP A 556 -9.53 34.39 32.35
N ILE A 557 -10.03 34.12 31.15
CA ILE A 557 -10.49 32.79 30.73
C ILE A 557 -10.08 32.48 29.29
N VAL A 558 -9.70 31.23 29.05
CA VAL A 558 -9.51 30.70 27.69
C VAL A 558 -10.47 29.54 27.45
N ASN A 559 -11.12 29.54 26.29
CA ASN A 559 -11.98 28.47 25.82
C ASN A 559 -11.20 27.57 24.87
N ILE A 560 -11.39 26.27 25.04
CA ILE A 560 -10.76 25.21 24.26
C ILE A 560 -11.89 24.39 23.66
N GLU A 561 -12.13 24.59 22.38
CA GLU A 561 -13.15 23.88 21.63
C GLU A 561 -12.52 22.66 20.97
N ALA A 562 -13.02 21.48 21.34
CA ALA A 562 -12.61 20.19 20.81
C ALA A 562 -13.87 19.42 20.39
N GLY A 563 -13.81 18.73 19.25
CA GLY A 563 -14.97 17.98 18.76
C GLY A 563 -15.56 17.03 19.82
N ILE A 564 -16.89 16.81 19.79
CA ILE A 564 -17.64 16.05 20.82
C ILE A 564 -17.09 14.66 21.15
N LYS A 565 -16.31 14.07 20.22
CA LYS A 565 -15.66 12.76 20.38
C LYS A 565 -14.66 12.71 21.53
N TYR A 566 -14.11 13.85 21.98
CA TYR A 566 -13.12 13.90 23.07
C TYR A 566 -13.75 13.92 24.48
N SER A 567 -15.08 13.92 24.59
CA SER A 567 -15.77 13.81 25.88
C SER A 567 -15.39 12.51 26.61
N GLY A 568 -15.13 12.60 27.91
CA GLY A 568 -14.62 11.50 28.73
C GLY A 568 -13.09 11.37 28.75
N GLY A 569 -12.38 12.14 27.92
CA GLY A 569 -10.92 12.23 27.91
C GLY A 569 -10.35 13.24 28.92
N PHE A 570 -9.05 13.54 28.79
CA PHE A 570 -8.32 14.50 29.62
C PHE A 570 -7.85 15.71 28.83
N LEU A 571 -7.99 16.89 29.41
CA LEU A 571 -7.33 18.13 29.01
C LEU A 571 -6.19 18.41 29.99
N SER A 572 -4.97 18.48 29.49
CA SER A 572 -3.76 18.78 30.27
C SER A 572 -3.15 20.12 29.84
N VAL A 573 -2.55 20.87 30.77
CA VAL A 573 -1.86 22.14 30.53
C VAL A 573 -0.42 22.04 31.00
N TYR A 574 0.53 22.42 30.16
CA TYR A 574 1.96 22.36 30.41
C TYR A 574 2.61 23.74 30.31
N SER A 575 3.63 23.96 31.14
CA SER A 575 4.55 25.10 30.97
C SER A 575 5.48 24.91 29.76
N VAL A 576 6.17 25.97 29.35
CA VAL A 576 7.20 25.91 28.29
C VAL A 576 8.34 24.92 28.54
N SER A 577 8.60 24.52 29.79
CA SER A 577 9.61 23.52 30.13
C SER A 577 9.06 22.09 30.20
N GLY A 578 7.83 21.86 29.74
CA GLY A 578 7.18 20.54 29.75
C GLY A 578 6.60 20.11 31.10
N LYS A 579 6.66 20.96 32.14
CA LYS A 579 6.02 20.66 33.43
C LYS A 579 4.50 20.72 33.33
N LEU A 580 3.79 19.65 33.72
CA LEU A 580 2.34 19.61 33.88
C LEU A 580 1.88 20.55 35.00
N LEU A 581 0.91 21.42 34.70
CA LEU A 581 0.38 22.45 35.60
C LEU A 581 -1.07 22.20 35.99
N LEU A 582 -1.88 21.66 35.08
CA LEU A 582 -3.29 21.37 35.29
C LEU A 582 -3.69 20.16 34.45
N GLN A 583 -4.58 19.32 34.98
CA GLN A 583 -5.24 18.26 34.23
C GLN A 583 -6.70 18.19 34.69
N LYS A 584 -7.64 18.12 33.74
CA LYS A 584 -9.08 17.94 34.03
C LYS A 584 -9.76 17.05 32.99
N ASN A 585 -10.90 16.48 33.35
CA ASN A 585 -11.72 15.71 32.41
C ASN A 585 -12.42 16.64 31.41
N ILE A 586 -12.54 16.18 30.17
CA ILE A 586 -13.30 16.86 29.12
C ILE A 586 -14.77 16.43 29.26
N VAL A 587 -15.64 17.36 29.60
CA VAL A 587 -17.06 17.13 29.87
C VAL A 587 -17.97 17.79 28.85
N ALA A 588 -17.45 18.71 28.03
CA ALA A 588 -18.18 19.42 26.99
C ALA A 588 -17.35 19.61 25.71
N VAL A 589 -18.03 20.02 24.62
CA VAL A 589 -17.40 20.41 23.35
C VAL A 589 -16.49 21.62 23.52
N THR A 590 -16.80 22.49 24.47
CA THR A 590 -15.97 23.65 24.81
C THR A 590 -15.63 23.62 26.29
N GLU A 591 -14.34 23.55 26.58
CA GLU A 591 -13.80 23.58 27.93
C GLU A 591 -13.26 24.98 28.25
N THR A 592 -13.68 25.55 29.37
CA THR A 592 -13.15 26.84 29.85
C THR A 592 -12.06 26.60 30.90
N LEU A 593 -10.94 27.33 30.78
CA LEU A 593 -9.86 27.39 31.77
C LEU A 593 -9.76 28.80 32.33
N ASP A 594 -9.53 28.91 33.64
CA ASP A 594 -9.22 30.18 34.30
C ASP A 594 -7.73 30.48 34.13
N CYS A 595 -7.39 31.54 33.42
CA CYS A 595 -6.01 31.93 33.15
C CYS A 595 -5.32 32.54 34.38
N ARG A 596 -6.09 33.08 35.36
CA ARG A 596 -5.55 33.77 36.55
C ARG A 596 -4.75 32.85 37.49
N GLN A 597 -4.83 31.54 37.27
CA GLN A 597 -4.03 30.56 38.00
C GLN A 597 -2.60 30.38 37.43
N PHE A 598 -2.34 30.93 36.25
CA PHE A 598 -1.06 30.85 35.56
C PHE A 598 -0.34 32.20 35.62
N SER A 599 0.99 32.18 35.69
CA SER A 599 1.80 33.40 35.53
C SER A 599 1.75 33.88 34.08
N ALA A 600 2.06 35.16 33.81
CA ALA A 600 2.20 35.65 32.45
C ALA A 600 3.22 34.79 31.66
N GLY A 601 2.81 34.25 30.51
CA GLY A 601 3.65 33.33 29.72
C GLY A 601 2.88 32.47 28.72
N LEU A 602 3.66 31.69 27.94
CA LEU A 602 3.15 30.73 26.97
C LEU A 602 2.89 29.37 27.64
N TYR A 603 1.75 28.77 27.33
CA TYR A 603 1.33 27.46 27.83
C TYR A 603 0.89 26.56 26.68
N PHE A 604 1.12 25.26 26.83
CA PHE A 604 0.73 24.22 25.88
C PHE A 604 -0.41 23.39 26.47
N ILE A 605 -1.32 22.91 25.63
CA ILE A 605 -2.41 22.03 26.04
C ILE A 605 -2.38 20.72 25.24
N THR A 606 -2.76 19.61 25.89
CA THR A 606 -3.04 18.33 25.23
C THR A 606 -4.45 17.88 25.53
N LEU A 607 -5.11 17.27 24.56
CA LEU A 607 -6.41 16.60 24.72
C LEU A 607 -6.26 15.12 24.34
N GLU A 608 -6.57 14.24 25.27
CA GLU A 608 -6.34 12.80 25.16
C GLU A 608 -7.62 12.01 25.42
N ASN A 609 -7.90 10.99 24.61
CA ASN A 609 -8.97 10.02 24.84
C ASN A 609 -8.48 8.65 24.34
N GLU A 610 -8.79 7.55 25.05
CA GLU A 610 -8.17 6.21 24.88
C GLU A 610 -8.22 5.63 23.46
N ASN A 611 -9.02 6.19 22.54
CA ASN A 611 -9.15 5.73 21.15
C ASN A 611 -9.10 6.86 20.11
N LEU A 612 -8.55 8.03 20.45
CA LEU A 612 -8.43 9.17 19.53
C LEU A 612 -7.00 9.71 19.47
N PRO A 613 -6.59 10.34 18.36
CA PRO A 613 -5.32 11.06 18.28
C PRO A 613 -5.20 12.11 19.39
N VAL A 614 -4.01 12.28 19.95
CA VAL A 614 -3.77 13.36 20.92
C VAL A 614 -3.82 14.69 20.17
N LEU A 615 -4.65 15.62 20.63
CA LEU A 615 -4.70 16.97 20.06
C LEU A 615 -3.84 17.93 20.88
N TYR A 616 -3.25 18.90 20.20
CA TYR A 616 -2.37 19.90 20.80
C TYR A 616 -2.90 21.31 20.55
N GLY A 617 -2.67 22.19 21.52
CA GLY A 617 -2.96 23.61 21.40
C GLY A 617 -1.99 24.44 22.23
N LYS A 618 -2.09 25.77 22.13
CA LYS A 618 -1.34 26.70 22.96
C LYS A 618 -2.17 27.93 23.30
N PHE A 619 -1.89 28.56 24.44
CA PHE A 619 -2.43 29.86 24.79
C PHE A 619 -1.39 30.71 25.52
N ILE A 620 -1.61 32.01 25.53
CA ILE A 620 -0.80 32.99 26.24
C ILE A 620 -1.68 33.53 27.37
N SER A 621 -1.19 33.40 28.61
CA SER A 621 -1.74 34.11 29.77
C SER A 621 -0.96 35.41 29.92
N GLU A 622 -1.66 36.53 30.12
CA GLU A 622 -1.05 37.84 30.38
C GLU A 622 -1.21 38.29 31.84
#